data_AF-A0A816TH36-F1
#
_entry.id   AF-A0A816TH36-F1
#
_cell.length_a   1.000
_cell.length_b   1.000
_cell.length_c   1.000
_cell.angle_alpha   90.00
_cell.angle_beta   90.00
_cell.angle_gamma   90.00
#
_symmetry.space_group_name_H-M   'P 1'
#
loop_
_entity.id
_entity.type
_entity.pdbx_description
1 polymer ?
#
loop_
_entity_poly.entity_id
_entity_poly.type
_entity_poly.pdbx_seq_one_letter_code
_entity_poly.pdbx_strand_id
1 'polypeptide(L)'
;MELPAPLSASNEKSFAYATVKDRLPSIVTRVVDFLARNRGHYAKEYGDEGENECKSCIAAMGKLRYEIGRNKPILLLTDNHTDDVHLWNECLQKELDQGKPLELKIHKLMNIF
;
A
#
# COMPACT_ATOMS: atom_id res chain seq x y z
N MET A 1 -12.39 -5.29 31.22
CA MET A 1 -11.48 -6.28 30.62
C MET A 1 -10.78 -5.56 29.47
N GLU A 2 -9.46 -5.41 29.51
CA GLU A 2 -8.73 -4.72 28.44
C GLU A 2 -8.49 -5.68 27.28
N LEU A 3 -8.72 -5.19 26.05
CA LEU A 3 -8.41 -5.95 24.85
C LEU A 3 -6.90 -5.96 24.60
N PRO A 4 -6.32 -7.09 24.14
CA PRO A 4 -4.91 -7.13 23.78
C PRO A 4 -4.63 -6.21 22.59
N ALA A 5 -3.39 -5.70 22.53
CA ALA A 5 -2.97 -4.88 21.40
C ALA A 5 -3.05 -5.66 20.07
N PRO A 6 -3.47 -5.02 18.97
CA PRO A 6 -3.53 -5.66 17.67
C PRO A 6 -2.12 -6.03 17.17
N LEU A 7 -2.03 -7.11 16.39
CA LEU A 7 -0.81 -7.47 15.70
C LEU A 7 -0.43 -6.35 14.73
N SER A 8 0.86 -6.01 14.70
CA SER A 8 1.39 -4.95 13.85
C SER A 8 2.81 -5.29 13.40
N ALA A 9 3.26 -4.61 12.35
CA ALA A 9 4.65 -4.67 11.88
C ALA A 9 5.62 -3.87 12.78
N SER A 10 5.29 -3.62 14.05
CA SER A 10 6.18 -2.93 14.99
C SER A 10 7.27 -3.85 15.56
N ASN A 11 7.02 -5.15 15.63
CA ASN A 11 7.98 -6.15 16.12
C ASN A 11 8.68 -6.85 14.95
N GLU A 12 9.97 -6.59 14.77
CA GLU A 12 10.77 -7.14 13.66
C GLU A 12 10.87 -8.68 13.63
N LYS A 13 10.68 -9.32 14.78
CA LYS A 13 10.69 -10.79 14.90
C LYS A 13 9.30 -11.40 14.64
N SER A 14 8.27 -10.57 14.50
CA SER A 14 6.91 -11.04 14.26
C SER A 14 6.70 -11.40 12.80
N PHE A 15 5.77 -12.33 12.57
CA PHE A 15 5.30 -12.66 11.24
C PHE A 15 4.64 -11.47 10.53
N ALA A 16 4.00 -10.57 11.29
CA ALA A 16 3.39 -9.36 10.75
C ALA A 16 4.43 -8.43 10.11
N TYR A 17 5.60 -8.26 10.73
CA TYR A 17 6.69 -7.49 10.14
C TYR A 17 7.20 -8.10 8.84
N ALA A 18 7.51 -9.39 8.80
CA ALA A 18 7.94 -10.06 7.58
C ALA A 18 6.89 -9.99 6.46
N THR A 19 5.60 -10.05 6.83
CA THR A 19 4.50 -9.91 5.87
C THR A 19 4.44 -8.51 5.27
N VAL A 20 4.47 -7.46 6.09
CA VAL A 20 4.40 -6.08 5.61
C VAL A 20 5.65 -5.67 4.85
N LYS A 21 6.84 -6.05 5.34
CA LYS A 21 8.13 -5.67 4.75
C LYS A 21 8.42 -6.38 3.43
N ASP A 22 8.19 -7.69 3.36
CA ASP A 22 8.66 -8.50 2.23
C ASP A 22 7.50 -8.99 1.34
N ARG A 23 6.43 -9.50 1.94
CA ARG A 23 5.35 -10.15 1.19
C ARG A 23 4.44 -9.15 0.49
N LEU A 24 4.02 -8.08 1.16
CA LEU A 24 3.15 -7.06 0.55
C LEU A 24 3.79 -6.41 -0.69
N PRO A 25 5.04 -5.91 -0.66
CA PRO A 25 5.68 -5.39 -1.87
C PRO A 25 5.82 -6.42 -2.99
N SER A 26 6.08 -7.69 -2.65
CA SER A 26 6.18 -8.78 -3.63
C SER A 26 4.82 -9.04 -4.30
N ILE A 27 3.72 -9.03 -3.55
CA ILE A 27 2.37 -9.18 -4.08
C ILE A 27 2.05 -8.03 -5.06
N VAL A 28 2.29 -6.78 -4.65
CA VAL A 28 2.03 -5.62 -5.53
C VAL A 28 2.88 -5.68 -6.80
N THR A 29 4.14 -6.15 -6.69
CA THR A 29 5.00 -6.37 -7.87
C THR A 29 4.39 -7.38 -8.84
N ARG A 30 3.85 -8.50 -8.34
CA ARG A 30 3.18 -9.49 -9.20
C ARG A 30 1.93 -8.94 -9.89
N VAL A 31 1.20 -8.03 -9.24
CA VAL A 31 0.06 -7.33 -9.86
C VAL A 31 0.53 -6.43 -11.00
N VAL A 32 1.62 -5.67 -10.80
CA VAL A 32 2.25 -4.87 -11.87
C VAL A 32 2.67 -5.75 -13.04
N ASP A 33 3.36 -6.86 -12.77
CA ASP A 33 3.80 -7.81 -13.81
C ASP A 33 2.61 -8.43 -14.55
N PHE A 34 1.49 -8.68 -13.85
CA PHE A 34 0.27 -9.17 -14.47
C PHE A 34 -0.34 -8.12 -15.42
N LEU A 35 -0.51 -6.87 -14.97
CA LEU A 35 -1.05 -5.79 -15.80
C LEU A 35 -0.17 -5.54 -17.03
N ALA A 36 1.16 -5.48 -16.85
CA ALA A 36 2.10 -5.22 -17.93
C ALA A 36 2.05 -6.30 -19.03
N ARG A 37 1.94 -7.59 -18.64
CA ARG A 37 1.81 -8.71 -19.60
C ARG A 37 0.48 -8.71 -20.35
N ASN A 38 -0.59 -8.24 -19.72
CA ASN A 38 -1.93 -8.17 -20.33
C ASN A 38 -2.21 -6.85 -21.05
N ARG A 39 -1.28 -5.88 -21.05
CA ARG A 39 -1.46 -4.58 -21.72
C ARG A 39 -1.88 -4.71 -23.19
N GLY A 40 -1.28 -5.63 -23.93
CA GLY A 40 -1.65 -5.87 -25.34
C GLY A 40 -3.06 -6.44 -25.52
N HIS A 41 -3.56 -7.19 -24.54
CA HIS A 41 -4.94 -7.68 -24.55
C HIS A 41 -5.92 -6.52 -24.34
N TYR A 42 -5.66 -5.62 -23.38
CA TYR A 42 -6.49 -4.44 -23.15
C TYR A 42 -6.48 -3.46 -24.34
N ALA A 43 -5.32 -3.26 -24.97
CA ALA A 43 -5.22 -2.45 -26.19
C ALA A 43 -6.06 -3.04 -27.34
N LYS A 44 -6.11 -4.37 -27.46
CA LYS A 44 -6.91 -5.04 -28.49
C LYS A 44 -8.42 -4.95 -28.21
N GLU A 45 -8.83 -5.07 -26.96
CA GLU A 45 -10.25 -5.13 -26.58
C GLU A 45 -10.89 -3.75 -26.44
N TYR A 46 -10.15 -2.78 -25.90
CA TYR A 46 -10.65 -1.45 -25.54
C TYR A 46 -9.90 -0.31 -26.25
N GLY A 47 -9.00 -0.62 -27.19
CA GLY A 47 -8.23 0.37 -27.94
C GLY A 47 -7.26 1.16 -27.06
N ASP A 48 -6.99 2.40 -27.47
CA ASP A 48 -6.05 3.30 -26.78
C ASP A 48 -6.49 3.60 -25.34
N GLU A 49 -7.80 3.62 -25.07
CA GLU A 49 -8.34 3.90 -23.74
C GLU A 49 -7.95 2.81 -22.75
N GLY A 50 -8.16 1.53 -23.09
CA GLY A 50 -7.73 0.42 -22.24
C GLY A 50 -6.21 0.30 -22.08
N GLU A 51 -5.44 0.69 -23.11
CA GLU A 51 -3.98 0.76 -22.96
C GLU A 51 -3.57 1.85 -21.95
N ASN A 52 -4.20 3.02 -22.03
CA ASN A 52 -3.91 4.16 -21.17
C ASN A 52 -4.37 3.93 -19.72
N GLU A 53 -5.53 3.30 -19.52
CA GLU A 53 -5.98 2.87 -18.20
C GLU A 53 -5.04 1.83 -17.60
N CYS A 54 -4.64 0.82 -18.38
CA CYS A 54 -3.66 -0.18 -17.92
C CYS A 54 -2.33 0.46 -17.48
N LYS A 55 -1.82 1.43 -18.26
CA LYS A 55 -0.62 2.21 -17.88
C LYS A 55 -0.82 2.97 -16.58
N SER A 56 -1.99 3.59 -16.39
CA SER A 56 -2.35 4.34 -15.18
C SER A 56 -2.41 3.42 -13.95
N CYS A 57 -3.02 2.24 -14.08
CA CYS A 57 -3.05 1.22 -13.02
C CYS A 57 -1.63 0.72 -12.67
N ILE A 58 -0.78 0.46 -13.66
CA ILE A 58 0.63 0.08 -13.44
C ILE A 58 1.37 1.17 -12.67
N ALA A 59 1.20 2.44 -13.04
CA ALA A 59 1.83 3.56 -12.37
C ALA A 59 1.35 3.70 -10.91
N ALA A 60 0.05 3.59 -10.66
CA ALA A 60 -0.53 3.64 -9.32
C ALA A 60 -0.04 2.48 -8.43
N MET A 61 -0.02 1.25 -8.95
CA MET A 61 0.48 0.08 -8.21
C MET A 61 1.99 0.16 -7.96
N GLY A 62 2.77 0.69 -8.92
CA GLY A 62 4.19 0.96 -8.73
C GLY A 62 4.45 1.99 -7.62
N LYS A 63 3.66 3.05 -7.57
CA LYS A 63 3.69 4.06 -6.49
C LYS A 63 3.36 3.43 -5.13
N LEU A 64 2.29 2.64 -5.05
CA LEU A 64 1.90 1.94 -3.82
C LEU A 64 3.02 1.01 -3.32
N ARG A 65 3.64 0.23 -4.21
CA ARG A 65 4.78 -0.64 -3.86
C ARG A 65 5.95 0.15 -3.29
N TYR A 66 6.24 1.32 -3.87
CA TYR A 66 7.28 2.21 -3.38
C TYR A 66 6.94 2.77 -1.99
N GLU A 67 5.70 3.19 -1.78
CA GLU A 67 5.22 3.72 -0.49
C GLU A 67 5.30 2.68 0.63
N ILE A 68 4.86 1.45 0.38
CA ILE A 68 4.99 0.33 1.32
C ILE A 68 6.46 0.06 1.63
N GLY A 69 7.31 -0.08 0.60
CA GLY A 69 8.72 -0.42 0.77
C GLY A 69 9.57 0.66 1.46
N ARG A 70 9.11 1.91 1.44
CA ARG A 70 9.75 3.05 2.14
C ARG A 70 9.05 3.42 3.44
N ASN A 71 8.07 2.64 3.86
CA ASN A 71 7.26 2.90 5.04
C ASN A 71 6.75 4.36 5.06
N LYS A 72 6.22 4.81 3.93
CA LYS A 72 5.60 6.14 3.84
C LYS A 72 4.28 6.17 4.62
N PRO A 73 3.87 7.33 5.16
CA PRO A 73 2.60 7.46 5.85
C PRO A 73 1.44 7.12 4.90
N ILE A 74 0.41 6.48 5.45
CA ILE A 74 -0.85 6.26 4.74
C ILE A 74 -1.54 7.60 4.55
N LEU A 75 -2.04 7.83 3.35
CA LEU A 75 -2.82 9.02 2.98
C LEU A 75 -4.29 8.66 2.88
N LEU A 76 -5.15 9.65 3.09
CA LEU A 76 -6.58 9.49 2.82
C LEU A 76 -6.81 9.19 1.35
N LEU A 77 -7.82 8.37 1.08
CA LEU A 77 -8.27 8.02 -0.24
C LEU A 77 -8.91 9.25 -0.90
N THR A 78 -8.54 9.51 -2.14
CA THR A 78 -9.04 10.65 -2.94
C THR A 78 -9.96 10.22 -4.07
N ASP A 79 -10.26 8.92 -4.17
CA ASP A 79 -11.13 8.39 -5.20
C ASP A 79 -12.57 8.89 -5.00
N ASN A 80 -13.31 9.04 -6.09
CA ASN A 80 -14.73 9.42 -6.07
C ASN A 80 -15.61 8.42 -6.83
N HIS A 81 -15.04 7.27 -7.23
CA HIS A 81 -15.73 6.25 -7.98
C HIS A 81 -16.41 5.19 -7.10
N THR A 82 -16.18 5.19 -5.78
CA THR A 82 -16.88 4.30 -4.84
C THR A 82 -17.57 5.06 -3.71
N ASP A 83 -18.73 4.56 -3.30
CA ASP A 83 -19.55 5.21 -2.26
C ASP A 83 -18.96 5.05 -0.84
N ASP A 84 -17.99 4.15 -0.65
CA ASP A 84 -17.42 3.79 0.65
C ASP A 84 -16.12 4.54 1.00
N VAL A 85 -15.63 5.41 0.13
CA VAL A 85 -14.39 6.20 0.37
C VAL A 85 -14.45 6.97 1.69
N HIS A 86 -15.60 7.56 2.00
CA HIS A 86 -15.79 8.30 3.25
C HIS A 86 -15.69 7.39 4.48
N LEU A 87 -16.26 6.17 4.44
CA LEU A 87 -16.20 5.20 5.53
C LEU A 87 -14.76 4.75 5.81
N TRP A 88 -13.98 4.50 4.74
CA TRP A 88 -12.57 4.16 4.86
C TRP A 88 -11.75 5.33 5.41
N ASN A 89 -11.97 6.55 4.91
CA ASN A 89 -11.28 7.73 5.40
C ASN A 89 -11.59 8.03 6.86
N GLU A 90 -12.83 7.83 7.32
CA GLU A 90 -13.18 7.93 8.74
C GLU A 90 -12.43 6.90 9.59
N CYS A 91 -12.32 5.65 9.13
CA CYS A 91 -11.55 4.62 9.81
C CYS A 91 -10.05 4.97 9.85
N LEU A 92 -9.48 5.39 8.72
CA LEU A 92 -8.08 5.79 8.62
C LEU A 92 -7.77 7.00 9.51
N GLN A 93 -8.63 8.01 9.52
CA GLN A 93 -8.44 9.19 10.34
C GLN A 93 -8.42 8.84 11.82
N LYS A 94 -9.32 7.95 12.28
CA LYS A 94 -9.30 7.44 13.66
C LYS A 94 -7.98 6.77 14.02
N GLU A 95 -7.40 5.98 13.12
CA GLU A 95 -6.10 5.32 13.34
C GLU A 95 -4.93 6.32 13.32
N LEU A 96 -4.98 7.33 12.44
CA LEU A 96 -3.95 8.38 12.33
C LEU A 96 -3.97 9.32 13.55
N ASP A 97 -5.16 9.74 14.00
CA ASP A 97 -5.36 10.65 15.13
C ASP A 97 -4.96 10.02 16.47
N GLN A 98 -5.06 8.69 16.59
CA GLN A 98 -4.65 7.95 17.78
C GLN A 98 -3.11 7.94 17.99
N GLY A 99 -2.34 8.62 17.15
CA GLY A 99 -0.91 8.87 17.39
C GLY A 99 -0.07 7.59 17.39
N LYS A 100 -0.56 6.50 16.79
CA LYS A 100 0.28 5.40 16.33
C LYS A 100 0.62 5.73 14.88
N PRO A 101 1.70 6.49 14.62
CA PRO A 101 2.21 6.48 13.27
C PRO A 101 2.45 5.00 12.94
N LEU A 102 1.94 4.53 11.80
CA LEU A 102 2.40 3.30 11.17
C LEU A 102 3.87 3.44 10.71
N GLU A 103 4.63 4.33 11.34
CA GLU A 103 6.07 4.32 11.36
C GLU A 103 6.54 2.97 11.92
N LEU A 104 6.94 2.06 11.03
CA LEU A 104 8.10 1.25 11.33
C LEU A 104 9.18 2.23 11.80
N LYS A 105 9.44 2.26 13.11
CA LYS A 105 10.53 3.02 13.71
C LYS A 105 11.87 2.43 13.25
N ILE A 106 12.27 2.67 12.01
CA ILE A 106 13.60 2.34 11.49
C ILE A 106 14.56 3.52 11.67
N HIS A 107 14.45 4.30 12.76
CA HIS A 107 15.41 5.37 13.06
C HIS A 107 15.98 5.21 14.47
N LYS A 108 16.70 4.09 14.66
CA LYS A 108 17.67 3.93 15.74
C LYS A 108 19.00 3.34 15.26
N LEU A 109 19.48 3.70 14.06
CA LEU A 109 20.84 3.39 13.60
C LEU A 109 21.44 4.47 12.65
N MET A 110 21.23 5.75 12.92
CA MET A 110 22.11 6.81 12.40
C MET A 110 22.83 7.49 13.56
N ASN A 111 23.53 6.70 14.37
CA ASN A 111 24.46 7.21 15.38
C ASN A 111 25.61 6.23 15.67
N ILE A 112 26.09 5.54 14.64
CA ILE A 112 27.43 4.96 14.60
C ILE A 112 27.94 5.13 13.16
N PHE A 113 29.10 5.78 13.04
CA PHE A 113 29.70 6.47 11.89
C PHE A 113 29.18 7.89 11.66
#